data_AF-A0A286T743-F1
#
_entry.id   AF-A0A286T743-F1
#
_cell.length_a   1.000
_cell.length_b   1.000
_cell.length_c   1.000
_cell.angle_alpha   90.00
_cell.angle_beta   90.00
_cell.angle_gamma   90.00
#
_symmetry.space_group_name_H-M   'P 1'
#
loop_
_entity.id
_entity.type
_entity.pdbx_description
1 polymer ?
#
loop_
_entity_poly.entity_id
_entity_poly.type
_entity_poly.pdbx_seq_one_letter_code
_entity_poly.pdbx_strand_id
1 'polypeptide(L)'
;MQSLLIIAFGELSDEDWKETVAAEEAYLRERIASYSGGDFLKAEAKATNIGRGADWTVLAVFFGLAAVAIPQAHKKVRESVEEWILIYRELHAFFAWLVKGRNALYPDEYLFLKAIETLSEQLRLEGMEFKGMTRIPESNPDLQGREAMIFSFGDNKRIVQVAVARNGNVLWDNSVEM
;
A
#
# COMPACT_ATOMS: atom_id res chain seq x y z
N MET A 1 -2.68 -1.68 -12.93
CA MET A 1 -2.65 -2.93 -12.13
C MET A 1 -1.89 -2.60 -10.87
N GLN A 2 -2.55 -2.65 -9.71
CA GLN A 2 -1.92 -2.30 -8.43
C GLN A 2 -1.18 -3.52 -7.88
N SER A 3 -0.04 -3.29 -7.24
CA SER A 3 0.76 -4.35 -6.64
C SER A 3 1.27 -3.97 -5.26
N LEU A 4 1.23 -4.93 -4.34
CA LEU A 4 2.03 -4.91 -3.12
C LEU A 4 3.41 -5.45 -3.48
N LEU A 5 4.46 -4.72 -3.12
CA LEU A 5 5.83 -5.14 -3.37
C LEU A 5 6.42 -5.64 -2.05
N ILE A 6 6.77 -6.92 -1.96
CA ILE A 6 7.46 -7.51 -0.82
C ILE A 6 8.93 -7.67 -1.18
N ILE A 7 9.82 -7.08 -0.39
CA ILE A 7 11.26 -7.15 -0.60
C ILE A 7 11.80 -8.26 0.30
N ALA A 8 12.36 -9.32 -0.31
CA ALA A 8 12.72 -10.54 0.42
C ALA A 8 14.21 -10.90 0.38
N PHE A 9 15.09 -10.13 -0.26
CA PHE A 9 16.47 -10.57 -0.48
C PHE A 9 17.48 -9.42 -0.46
N GLY A 10 18.65 -9.69 0.10
CA GLY A 10 19.87 -8.91 -0.15
C GLY A 10 20.57 -9.41 -1.41
N GLU A 11 21.81 -8.95 -1.64
CA GLU A 11 22.59 -9.32 -2.82
C GLU A 11 22.71 -10.84 -3.00
N LEU A 12 22.32 -11.36 -4.17
CA LEU A 12 22.42 -12.78 -4.53
C LEU A 12 23.25 -12.94 -5.81
N SER A 13 23.97 -14.05 -5.92
CA SER A 13 24.61 -14.44 -7.18
C SER A 13 23.57 -14.84 -8.24
N ASP A 14 23.90 -14.73 -9.54
CA ASP A 14 22.97 -15.07 -10.65
C ASP A 14 22.48 -16.53 -10.62
N GLU A 15 23.30 -17.46 -10.12
CA GLU A 15 22.96 -18.88 -10.03
C GLU A 15 22.05 -19.17 -8.83
N ASP A 16 22.39 -18.62 -7.66
CA ASP A 16 21.57 -18.72 -6.44
C ASP A 16 20.23 -17.97 -6.58
N TRP A 17 20.19 -16.97 -7.45
CA TRP A 17 19.01 -16.16 -7.75
C TRP A 17 17.83 -17.00 -8.22
N LYS A 18 18.02 -17.90 -9.20
CA LYS A 18 16.88 -18.63 -9.80
C LYS A 18 16.20 -19.57 -8.81
N GLU A 19 16.98 -20.29 -8.01
CA GLU A 19 16.47 -21.28 -7.06
C GLU A 19 15.80 -20.59 -5.87
N THR A 20 16.46 -19.58 -5.32
CA THR A 20 15.99 -18.82 -4.16
C THR A 20 14.70 -18.05 -4.47
N VAL A 21 14.62 -17.42 -5.64
CA VAL A 21 13.42 -16.68 -6.08
C VAL A 21 12.24 -17.62 -6.34
N ALA A 22 12.48 -18.78 -6.98
CA ALA A 22 11.43 -19.76 -7.22
C ALA A 22 10.85 -20.33 -5.91
N ALA A 23 11.72 -20.61 -4.93
CA ALA A 23 11.30 -21.11 -3.62
C ALA A 23 10.45 -20.10 -2.85
N GLU A 24 10.84 -18.82 -2.79
CA GLU A 24 10.04 -17.79 -2.10
C GLU A 24 8.76 -17.44 -2.86
N GLU A 25 8.76 -17.46 -4.20
CA GLU A 25 7.53 -17.30 -4.97
C GLU A 25 6.53 -18.44 -4.65
N ALA A 26 7.00 -19.68 -4.61
CA ALA A 26 6.18 -20.83 -4.23
C ALA A 26 5.65 -20.71 -2.79
N TYR A 27 6.52 -20.32 -1.86
CA TYR A 27 6.14 -20.04 -0.47
C TYR A 27 5.04 -18.97 -0.37
N LEU A 28 5.18 -17.84 -1.10
CA LEU A 28 4.17 -16.79 -1.09
C LEU A 28 2.86 -17.24 -1.75
N ARG A 29 2.92 -18.05 -2.81
CA ARG A 29 1.71 -18.62 -3.44
C ARG A 29 0.97 -19.54 -2.46
N GLU A 30 1.67 -20.42 -1.75
CA GLU A 30 1.09 -21.28 -0.73
C GLU A 30 0.53 -20.48 0.45
N ARG A 31 1.27 -19.45 0.89
CA ARG A 31 0.80 -18.48 1.87
C ARG A 31 -0.50 -17.85 1.36
N ILE A 32 -0.52 -17.13 0.26
CA ILE A 32 -1.76 -16.53 -0.29
C ILE A 32 -2.93 -17.53 -0.36
N ALA A 33 -2.70 -18.77 -0.83
CA ALA A 33 -3.73 -19.80 -0.93
C ALA A 33 -4.26 -20.32 0.41
N SER A 34 -3.49 -20.21 1.50
CA SER A 34 -3.86 -20.64 2.84
C SER A 34 -4.48 -19.54 3.71
N TYR A 35 -4.62 -18.32 3.17
CA TYR A 35 -5.30 -17.23 3.88
C TYR A 35 -6.79 -17.55 4.01
N SER A 36 -7.27 -17.67 5.25
CA SER A 36 -8.67 -18.01 5.55
C SER A 36 -9.59 -16.78 5.62
N GLY A 37 -9.07 -15.57 5.36
CA GLY A 37 -9.86 -14.33 5.36
C GLY A 37 -10.32 -13.95 3.95
N GLY A 38 -11.49 -13.31 3.87
CA GLY A 38 -12.00 -12.57 2.71
C GLY A 38 -11.91 -13.24 1.33
N ASP A 39 -12.99 -13.87 0.87
CA ASP A 39 -13.17 -14.43 -0.50
C ASP A 39 -12.94 -13.43 -1.66
N PHE A 40 -12.73 -12.14 -1.34
CA PHE A 40 -12.66 -11.03 -2.28
C PHE A 40 -11.22 -10.69 -2.73
N LEU A 41 -10.19 -11.17 -2.03
CA LEU A 41 -8.79 -10.86 -2.34
C LEU A 41 -8.19 -11.89 -3.28
N LYS A 42 -8.42 -11.70 -4.58
CA LYS A 42 -7.67 -12.43 -5.61
C LYS A 42 -6.25 -11.87 -5.66
N ALA A 43 -5.30 -12.64 -5.16
CA ALA A 43 -3.89 -12.29 -5.10
C ALA A 43 -3.05 -13.30 -5.90
N GLU A 44 -2.10 -12.80 -6.69
CA GLU A 44 -1.07 -13.63 -7.34
C GLU A 44 0.31 -13.07 -7.04
N ALA A 45 1.24 -13.93 -6.61
CA ALA A 45 2.65 -13.57 -6.43
C ALA A 45 3.44 -13.80 -7.71
N LYS A 46 4.28 -12.83 -8.09
CA LYS A 46 5.23 -12.95 -9.18
C LYS A 46 6.54 -12.24 -8.83
N ALA A 47 7.66 -12.88 -9.12
CA ALA A 47 8.95 -12.19 -9.08
C ALA A 47 9.02 -11.05 -10.10
N THR A 48 9.49 -9.88 -9.67
CA THR A 48 9.78 -8.73 -10.54
C THR A 48 11.21 -8.26 -10.30
N ASN A 49 11.94 -8.08 -11.40
CA ASN A 49 13.23 -7.42 -11.41
C ASN A 49 13.00 -5.90 -11.52
N ILE A 50 13.47 -5.13 -10.54
CA ILE A 50 13.29 -3.68 -10.50
C ILE A 50 14.48 -2.89 -11.09
N GLY A 51 15.45 -3.56 -11.72
CA GLY A 51 16.55 -2.93 -12.46
C GLY A 51 17.95 -3.39 -12.01
N ARG A 52 18.97 -3.06 -12.81
CA ARG A 52 20.39 -3.34 -12.51
C ARG A 52 20.88 -2.46 -11.35
N GLY A 53 21.48 -3.07 -10.32
CA GLY A 53 22.02 -2.39 -9.13
C GLY A 53 21.08 -2.39 -7.91
N ALA A 54 19.82 -2.81 -8.10
CA ALA A 54 18.94 -3.18 -7.02
C ALA A 54 18.95 -4.71 -6.94
N ASP A 55 19.90 -5.29 -6.20
CA ASP A 55 20.00 -6.74 -5.99
C ASP A 55 18.89 -7.27 -5.06
N TRP A 56 17.70 -6.70 -5.17
CA TRP A 56 16.54 -7.02 -4.35
C TRP A 56 15.50 -7.67 -5.23
N THR A 57 15.20 -8.94 -4.98
CA THR A 57 14.02 -9.55 -5.58
C THR A 57 12.78 -8.99 -4.89
N VAL A 58 11.93 -8.40 -5.72
CA VAL A 58 10.64 -7.87 -5.32
C VAL A 58 9.56 -8.87 -5.73
N LEU A 59 8.81 -9.35 -4.76
CA LEU A 59 7.64 -10.18 -4.98
C LEU A 59 6.42 -9.26 -5.08
N ALA A 60 5.90 -9.13 -6.30
CA ALA A 60 4.70 -8.34 -6.55
C ALA A 60 3.47 -9.21 -6.32
N VAL A 61 2.56 -8.76 -5.46
CA VAL A 61 1.24 -9.36 -5.27
C VAL A 61 0.19 -8.49 -5.94
N PHE A 62 -0.47 -9.03 -6.96
CA PHE A 62 -1.49 -8.33 -7.75
C PHE A 62 -2.89 -8.58 -7.21
N PHE A 63 -3.69 -7.53 -7.07
CA PHE A 63 -5.04 -7.62 -6.52
C PHE A 63 -6.13 -7.53 -7.60
N GLY A 64 -7.12 -8.41 -7.52
CA GLY A 64 -8.32 -8.39 -8.38
C GLY A 64 -9.26 -7.20 -8.12
N LEU A 65 -10.31 -7.10 -8.96
CA LEU A 65 -11.28 -6.00 -9.15
C LEU A 65 -11.77 -5.17 -7.93
N ALA A 66 -11.68 -5.65 -6.69
CA ALA A 66 -11.97 -4.84 -5.50
C ALA A 66 -11.05 -3.60 -5.39
N ALA A 67 -9.82 -3.71 -5.91
CA ALA A 67 -8.85 -2.63 -5.99
C ALA A 67 -9.20 -1.55 -7.05
N VAL A 68 -10.03 -1.90 -8.04
CA VAL A 68 -10.45 -1.04 -9.16
C VAL A 68 -11.67 -0.19 -8.81
N ALA A 69 -12.40 -0.52 -7.74
CA ALA A 69 -13.48 0.32 -7.23
C ALA A 69 -12.95 1.60 -6.54
N ILE A 70 -11.70 1.58 -6.06
CA ILE A 70 -11.08 2.64 -5.28
C ILE A 70 -10.94 3.95 -6.08
N PRO A 71 -10.45 3.94 -7.35
CA PRO A 71 -10.39 5.14 -8.19
C PRO A 71 -11.74 5.82 -8.49
N GLN A 72 -12.82 5.06 -8.69
CA GLN A 72 -14.16 5.66 -8.89
C GLN A 72 -14.76 6.15 -7.58
N ALA A 73 -14.42 5.52 -6.46
CA ALA A 73 -14.98 5.81 -5.16
C ALA A 73 -14.21 6.90 -4.37
N HIS A 74 -13.02 7.31 -4.83
CA HIS A 74 -12.33 8.54 -4.40
C HIS A 74 -13.21 9.81 -4.50
N LYS A 75 -14.23 9.82 -5.38
CA LYS A 75 -15.18 10.93 -5.52
C LYS A 75 -16.23 11.01 -4.41
N LYS A 76 -16.44 9.96 -3.61
CA LYS A 76 -17.50 9.85 -2.61
C LYS A 76 -17.02 9.23 -1.29
N VAL A 77 -15.92 9.74 -0.73
CA VAL A 77 -15.46 9.38 0.64
C VAL A 77 -16.58 9.57 1.69
N ARG A 78 -17.56 10.44 1.39
CA ARG A 78 -18.70 10.78 2.24
C ARG A 78 -19.70 9.65 2.51
N GLU A 79 -19.87 8.68 1.60
CA GLU A 79 -21.01 7.75 1.68
C GLU A 79 -20.80 6.57 2.64
N SER A 80 -19.58 6.26 3.09
CA SER A 80 -19.33 5.26 4.16
C SER A 80 -17.87 5.18 4.60
N VAL A 81 -17.36 6.17 5.35
CA VAL A 81 -16.02 6.07 6.00
C VAL A 81 -15.86 4.74 6.77
N GLU A 82 -16.95 4.25 7.36
CA GLU A 82 -17.00 2.95 8.04
C GLU A 82 -16.73 1.76 7.10
N GLU A 83 -17.29 1.74 5.88
CA GLU A 83 -17.01 0.67 4.90
C GLU A 83 -15.55 0.73 4.45
N TRP A 84 -14.99 1.93 4.29
CA TRP A 84 -13.58 2.11 3.97
C TRP A 84 -12.66 1.59 5.06
N ILE A 85 -12.99 1.84 6.32
CA ILE A 85 -12.26 1.31 7.47
C ILE A 85 -12.37 -0.22 7.53
N LEU A 86 -13.52 -0.80 7.19
CA LEU A 86 -13.68 -2.25 7.11
C LEU A 86 -12.79 -2.86 6.02
N ILE A 87 -12.76 -2.27 4.82
CA ILE A 87 -11.86 -2.68 3.73
C ILE A 87 -10.40 -2.55 4.16
N TYR A 88 -10.05 -1.44 4.82
CA TYR A 88 -8.71 -1.21 5.35
C TYR A 88 -8.30 -2.31 6.32
N ARG A 89 -9.15 -2.65 7.30
CA ARG A 89 -8.85 -3.67 8.31
C ARG A 89 -8.59 -5.04 7.70
N GLU A 90 -9.38 -5.43 6.70
CA GLU A 90 -9.16 -6.70 5.99
C GLU A 90 -7.85 -6.69 5.20
N LEU A 91 -7.58 -5.62 4.45
CA LEU A 91 -6.31 -5.47 3.73
C LEU A 91 -5.11 -5.44 4.68
N HIS A 92 -5.25 -4.76 5.82
CA HIS A 92 -4.22 -4.67 6.84
C HIS A 92 -3.92 -6.03 7.45
N ALA A 93 -4.95 -6.80 7.80
CA ALA A 93 -4.80 -8.16 8.32
C ALA A 93 -4.12 -9.07 7.29
N PHE A 94 -4.59 -9.05 6.04
CA PHE A 94 -3.99 -9.81 4.95
C PHE A 94 -2.52 -9.45 4.72
N PHE A 95 -2.20 -8.16 4.67
CA PHE A 95 -0.84 -7.67 4.46
C PHE A 95 0.10 -7.97 5.62
N ALA A 96 -0.32 -7.69 6.85
CA ALA A 96 0.47 -8.02 8.04
C ALA A 96 0.77 -9.53 8.07
N TRP A 97 -0.22 -10.34 7.72
CA TRP A 97 -0.07 -11.79 7.64
C TRP A 97 0.88 -12.22 6.52
N LEU A 98 0.76 -11.66 5.33
CA LEU A 98 1.56 -12.02 4.17
C LEU A 98 3.03 -11.60 4.35
N VAL A 99 3.26 -10.41 4.87
CA VAL A 99 4.59 -9.81 5.03
C VAL A 99 5.40 -10.46 6.15
N LYS A 100 4.77 -10.81 7.29
CA LYS A 100 5.36 -11.46 8.49
C LYS A 100 6.91 -11.43 8.56
N GLY A 101 7.45 -10.31 9.05
CA GLY A 101 8.89 -10.13 9.29
C GLY A 101 9.72 -9.67 8.08
N ARG A 102 9.08 -9.44 6.92
CA ARG A 102 9.71 -8.91 5.70
C ARG A 102 9.46 -7.40 5.55
N ASN A 103 10.21 -6.76 4.67
CA ASN A 103 9.93 -5.39 4.25
C ASN A 103 8.89 -5.38 3.13
N ALA A 104 7.99 -4.40 3.15
CA ALA A 104 6.94 -4.27 2.14
C ALA A 104 6.70 -2.81 1.77
N LEU A 105 6.39 -2.59 0.49
CA LEU A 105 5.93 -1.33 -0.06
C LEU A 105 4.49 -1.51 -0.54
N TYR A 106 3.57 -0.86 0.17
CA TYR A 106 2.15 -1.00 -0.05
C TYR A 106 1.67 -0.23 -1.27
N PRO A 107 0.62 -0.69 -1.97
CA PRO A 107 0.02 0.04 -3.08
C PRO A 107 -0.61 1.37 -2.61
N ASP A 108 -0.71 2.34 -3.52
CA ASP A 108 -1.20 3.70 -3.24
C ASP A 108 -2.58 3.70 -2.57
N GLU A 109 -3.41 2.74 -2.93
CA GLU A 109 -4.77 2.56 -2.43
C GLU A 109 -4.80 2.12 -0.97
N TYR A 110 -3.88 1.25 -0.56
CA TYR A 110 -3.74 0.92 0.85
C TYR A 110 -3.24 2.13 1.64
N LEU A 111 -2.32 2.90 1.08
CA LEU A 111 -1.81 4.12 1.72
C LEU A 111 -2.90 5.19 1.85
N PHE A 112 -3.80 5.29 0.85
CA PHE A 112 -4.98 6.14 0.91
C PHE A 112 -5.93 5.71 2.04
N LEU A 113 -6.23 4.42 2.13
CA LEU A 113 -7.05 3.88 3.22
C LEU A 113 -6.41 4.10 4.59
N LYS A 114 -5.08 4.01 4.68
CA LYS A 114 -4.34 4.34 5.90
C LYS A 114 -4.49 5.81 6.28
N ALA A 115 -4.44 6.72 5.31
CA ALA A 115 -4.69 8.13 5.54
C ALA A 115 -6.13 8.39 6.03
N ILE A 116 -7.12 7.69 5.45
CA ILE A 116 -8.51 7.76 5.92
C ILE A 116 -8.64 7.28 7.37
N GLU A 117 -8.08 6.11 7.70
CA GLU A 117 -8.13 5.58 9.06
C GLU A 117 -7.54 6.58 10.06
N THR A 118 -6.35 7.12 9.75
CA THR A 118 -5.65 8.10 10.59
C THR A 118 -6.52 9.33 10.86
N LEU A 119 -7.20 9.86 9.84
CA LEU A 119 -8.06 11.04 9.99
C LEU A 119 -9.38 10.74 10.70
N SER A 120 -9.89 9.51 10.57
CA SER A 120 -11.11 9.06 11.24
C SER A 120 -10.88 8.90 12.73
N GLU A 121 -9.74 8.32 13.13
CA GLU A 121 -9.33 8.23 14.54
C GLU A 121 -9.17 9.61 15.19
N GLN A 122 -8.80 10.62 14.40
CA GLN A 122 -8.68 12.00 14.86
C GLN A 122 -9.99 12.80 14.81
N LEU A 123 -11.12 12.19 14.41
CA LEU A 123 -12.42 12.85 14.20
C LEU A 123 -12.35 14.05 13.23
N ARG A 124 -11.43 14.03 12.27
CA ARG A 124 -11.19 15.14 11.32
C ARG A 124 -11.93 14.96 10.00
N LEU A 125 -12.37 13.75 9.67
CA LEU A 125 -12.87 13.39 8.34
C LEU A 125 -14.34 13.78 8.06
N GLU A 126 -15.13 14.09 9.09
CA GLU A 126 -16.55 14.39 8.91
C GLU A 126 -16.76 15.57 7.95
N GLY A 127 -17.47 15.32 6.86
CA GLY A 127 -17.81 16.34 5.86
C GLY A 127 -16.67 16.72 4.91
N MET A 128 -15.49 16.09 5.00
CA MET A 128 -14.37 16.34 4.08
C MET A 128 -14.49 15.55 2.77
N GLU A 129 -13.97 16.14 1.70
CA GLU A 129 -13.82 15.53 0.39
C GLU A 129 -12.35 15.28 0.08
N PHE A 130 -12.05 14.20 -0.64
CA PHE A 130 -10.72 14.00 -1.18
C PHE A 130 -10.42 15.04 -2.27
N LYS A 131 -9.34 15.80 -2.09
CA LYS A 131 -8.92 16.87 -3.00
C LYS A 131 -7.79 16.43 -3.95
N GLY A 132 -6.99 15.45 -3.56
CA GLY A 132 -5.96 14.89 -4.43
C GLY A 132 -4.84 14.19 -3.67
N MET A 133 -3.94 13.58 -4.42
CA MET A 133 -2.73 12.95 -3.91
C MET A 133 -1.51 13.42 -4.69
N THR A 134 -0.35 13.46 -4.03
CA THR A 134 0.92 13.82 -4.65
C THR A 134 2.02 12.92 -4.10
N ARG A 135 2.85 12.39 -5.01
CA ARG A 135 4.02 11.61 -4.65
C ARG A 135 5.18 12.55 -4.34
N ILE A 136 5.82 12.35 -3.21
CA ILE A 136 7.10 12.97 -2.89
C ILE A 136 8.19 12.01 -3.38
N PRO A 137 8.91 12.35 -4.47
CA PRO A 137 9.98 11.50 -4.96
C PRO A 137 11.12 11.44 -3.92
N GLU A 138 11.69 10.26 -3.76
CA GLU A 138 12.94 10.10 -3.00
C GLU A 138 14.08 10.66 -3.85
N SER A 139 14.81 11.64 -3.32
CA SER A 139 15.91 12.28 -4.06
C SER A 139 17.10 11.35 -4.30
N ASN A 140 17.18 10.23 -3.57
CA ASN A 140 18.23 9.24 -3.70
C ASN A 140 17.73 8.01 -4.48
N PRO A 141 18.27 7.74 -5.68
CA PRO A 141 17.89 6.57 -6.48
C PRO A 141 18.23 5.23 -5.82
N ASP A 142 19.17 5.19 -4.86
CA ASP A 142 19.53 3.98 -4.10
C ASP A 142 18.50 3.66 -3.00
N LEU A 143 17.60 4.61 -2.71
CA LEU A 143 16.49 4.45 -1.77
C LEU A 143 15.15 4.25 -2.51
N GLN A 144 15.20 3.77 -3.75
CA GLN A 144 14.01 3.42 -4.53
C GLN A 144 13.01 2.62 -3.69
N GLY A 145 11.76 3.10 -3.67
CA GLY A 145 10.69 2.51 -2.87
C GLY A 145 10.49 3.12 -1.48
N ARG A 146 11.33 4.05 -1.01
CA ARG A 146 11.12 4.80 0.24
C ARG A 146 10.32 6.10 0.10
N GLU A 147 9.72 6.30 -1.08
CA GLU A 147 8.85 7.44 -1.40
C GLU A 147 7.73 7.63 -0.36
N ALA A 148 7.16 8.84 -0.33
CA ALA A 148 5.98 9.13 0.47
C ALA A 148 4.85 9.65 -0.41
N MET A 149 3.62 9.42 0.02
CA MET A 149 2.41 9.94 -0.61
C MET A 149 1.76 10.95 0.33
N ILE A 150 1.47 12.14 -0.17
CA ILE A 150 0.62 13.11 0.52
C ILE A 150 -0.81 12.94 0.00
N PHE A 151 -1.75 12.71 0.92
CA PHE A 151 -3.19 12.70 0.64
C PHE A 151 -3.82 13.96 1.20
N SER A 152 -4.55 14.70 0.36
CA SER A 152 -5.23 15.93 0.75
C SER A 152 -6.73 15.72 0.78
N PHE A 153 -7.33 16.12 1.90
CA PHE A 153 -8.77 16.11 2.16
C PHE A 153 -9.19 17.52 2.54
N GLY A 154 -10.41 17.94 2.25
CA GLY A 154 -10.85 19.26 2.66
C GLY A 154 -12.32 19.53 2.42
N ASP A 155 -12.80 20.58 3.07
CA ASP A 155 -14.13 21.16 2.92
C ASP A 155 -13.98 22.64 2.53
N ASN A 156 -15.03 23.44 2.68
CA ASN A 156 -15.01 24.88 2.35
C ASN A 156 -14.26 25.74 3.38
N LYS A 157 -13.80 25.16 4.50
CA LYS A 157 -13.19 25.88 5.64
C LYS A 157 -11.75 25.46 5.88
N ARG A 158 -11.40 24.22 5.56
CA ARG A 158 -10.08 23.66 5.88
C ARG A 158 -9.64 22.59 4.90
N ILE A 159 -8.32 22.49 4.74
CA ILE A 159 -7.62 21.39 4.07
C ILE A 159 -6.80 20.64 5.12
N VAL A 160 -6.91 19.33 5.14
CA VAL A 160 -6.10 18.43 5.95
C VAL A 160 -5.26 17.54 5.03
N GLN A 161 -3.99 17.40 5.37
CA GLN A 161 -3.03 16.60 4.62
C GLN A 161 -2.43 15.54 5.51
N VAL A 162 -2.27 14.33 4.98
CA VAL A 162 -1.58 13.22 5.65
C VAL A 162 -0.50 12.71 4.72
N ALA A 163 0.74 12.66 5.22
CA ALA A 163 1.83 12.02 4.52
C ALA A 163 2.04 10.60 5.04
N VAL A 164 2.01 9.64 4.13
CA VAL A 164 2.21 8.21 4.43
C VAL A 164 3.39 7.70 3.60
N ALA A 165 4.39 7.12 4.25
CA ALA A 165 5.50 6.44 3.59
C ALA A 165 5.02 5.16 2.89
N ARG A 166 5.73 4.71 1.86
CA ARG A 166 5.40 3.45 1.13
C ARG A 166 5.33 2.22 2.03
N ASN A 167 6.02 2.20 3.16
CA ASN A 167 5.95 1.13 4.16
C ASN A 167 4.73 1.23 5.10
N GLY A 168 3.81 2.15 4.86
CA GLY A 168 2.58 2.32 5.63
C GLY A 168 2.70 3.19 6.88
N ASN A 169 3.89 3.69 7.21
CA ASN A 169 4.07 4.60 8.34
C ASN A 169 3.51 5.99 8.01
N VAL A 170 2.70 6.53 8.93
CA VAL A 170 2.30 7.95 8.88
C VAL A 170 3.51 8.78 9.28
N LEU A 171 3.94 9.68 8.39
CA LEU A 171 5.10 10.55 8.61
C LEU A 171 4.71 11.84 9.31
N TRP A 172 3.59 12.44 8.88
CA TRP A 172 3.03 13.65 9.46
C TRP A 172 1.58 13.85 9.01
N ASP A 173 0.84 14.68 9.76
CA ASP A 173 -0.42 15.30 9.34
C ASP A 173 -0.38 16.81 9.58
N ASN A 174 -1.08 17.57 8.75
CA ASN A 174 -1.20 19.03 8.86
C ASN A 174 -2.61 19.48 8.51
N SER A 175 -3.06 20.58 9.10
CA SER A 175 -4.34 21.21 8.78
C SER A 175 -4.15 22.70 8.51
N VAL A 176 -4.75 23.20 7.44
CA VAL A 176 -4.71 24.61 7.04
C VAL A 176 -6.15 25.12 6.91
N GLU A 177 -6.47 26.20 7.62
CA GLU A 177 -7.72 26.93 7.43
C GLU A 177 -7.65 27.78 6.14
N MET A 178 -8.75 27.84 5.40
CA MET A 178 -8.85 28.57 4.13
C MET A 178 -9.43 29.97 4.30
#